data_AF-A0A7H8XEL7-F1
#
_entry.id   AF-A0A7H8XEL7-F1
#
_cell.length_a   1.000
_cell.length_b   1.000
_cell.length_c   1.000
_cell.angle_alpha   90.00
_cell.angle_beta   90.00
_cell.angle_gamma   90.00
#
_symmetry.space_group_name_H-M   'P 1'
#
loop_
_entity.id
_entity.type
_entity.pdbx_description
1 polymer ?
#
loop_
_entity_poly.entity_id
_entity_poly.type
_entity_poly.pdbx_seq_one_letter_code
_entity_poly.pdbx_strand_id
1 'polypeptide(L)'
;MEIGEFKDFVAKHESPHGLAGDPHVYVDTKGHPTVGIGFNLDRADARARLAAVGANYDDVRAGRVNLTQVQITILFEQTIADATTDAYALVPNFDLLSTARQAVLIDMIFNLGRTGLAQFQNMLAALNRGDYETAASEMENSAWKQQTGTRATQDVTLMRRGLMCDPLPPGVIPVIPPVSSDIPGYVHPGGTGYPGGVITFQPSNGDGTGDGGTDTMRCNFRKIEVFYNNHWITVLDIYC
;
A
#
# COMPACT_ATOMS: atom_id res chain seq x y z
N MET A 1 -8.85 5.31 3.13
CA MET A 1 -8.14 4.11 2.65
C MET A 1 -6.73 4.56 2.32
N GLU A 2 -5.75 4.05 3.04
CA GLU A 2 -4.52 4.79 3.34
C GLU A 2 -3.34 4.35 2.50
N ILE A 3 -2.49 5.32 2.17
CA ILE A 3 -1.20 5.15 1.53
C ILE A 3 -0.32 4.08 2.24
N GLY A 4 -0.57 3.80 3.53
CA GLY A 4 0.13 2.78 4.32
C GLY A 4 -0.08 1.34 3.86
N GLU A 5 -1.33 0.88 3.68
CA GLU A 5 -1.60 -0.52 3.26
C GLU A 5 -0.98 -0.85 1.89
N PHE A 6 -1.00 0.14 0.99
CA PHE A 6 -0.35 0.09 -0.32
C PHE A 6 1.18 -0.08 -0.21
N LYS A 7 1.84 0.67 0.67
CA LYS A 7 3.29 0.60 0.89
C LYS A 7 3.70 -0.74 1.50
N ASP A 8 2.91 -1.26 2.44
CA ASP A 8 3.14 -2.58 3.04
C ASP A 8 3.08 -3.69 2.01
N PHE A 9 2.10 -3.62 1.12
CA PHE A 9 1.95 -4.59 0.02
C PHE A 9 3.17 -4.61 -0.89
N VAL A 10 3.60 -3.44 -1.40
CA VAL A 10 4.79 -3.34 -2.25
C VAL A 10 6.03 -3.80 -1.47
N ALA A 11 6.22 -3.31 -0.25
CA ALA A 11 7.42 -3.63 0.53
C ALA A 11 7.57 -5.13 0.81
N LYS A 12 6.47 -5.85 1.03
CA LYS A 12 6.48 -7.31 1.24
C LYS A 12 6.98 -8.08 0.00
N HIS A 13 6.80 -7.55 -1.19
CA HIS A 13 7.30 -8.14 -2.43
C HIS A 13 8.73 -7.71 -2.79
N GLU A 14 9.17 -6.59 -2.24
CA GLU A 14 10.47 -5.99 -2.55
C GLU A 14 11.56 -6.30 -1.50
N SER A 15 11.16 -6.70 -0.29
CA SER A 15 12.08 -7.11 0.78
C SER A 15 11.49 -8.24 1.63
N PRO A 16 12.30 -9.25 2.03
CA PRO A 16 11.86 -10.25 3.01
C PRO A 16 11.55 -9.63 4.39
N HIS A 17 12.00 -8.40 4.63
CA HIS A 17 11.79 -7.65 5.86
C HIS A 17 10.63 -6.65 5.75
N GLY A 18 9.88 -6.63 4.65
CA GLY A 18 8.78 -5.70 4.41
C GLY A 18 9.23 -4.25 4.58
N LEU A 19 8.46 -3.44 5.32
CA LEU A 19 8.78 -2.04 5.58
C LEU A 19 10.08 -1.79 6.36
N ALA A 20 10.61 -2.80 7.07
CA ALA A 20 11.91 -2.63 7.72
C ALA A 20 13.03 -2.52 6.67
N GLY A 21 12.87 -3.20 5.54
CA GLY A 21 13.90 -3.31 4.49
C GLY A 21 15.15 -4.06 4.97
N ASP A 22 16.08 -4.28 4.05
CA ASP A 22 17.41 -4.82 4.38
C ASP A 22 18.42 -3.66 4.52
N PRO A 23 19.01 -3.45 5.71
CA PRO A 23 20.03 -2.42 5.88
C PRO A 23 21.34 -2.77 5.17
N HIS A 24 21.57 -4.02 4.79
CA HIS A 24 22.74 -4.47 4.07
C HIS A 24 22.44 -4.66 2.57
N VAL A 25 23.46 -4.55 1.71
CA VAL A 25 23.31 -4.86 0.29
C VAL A 25 23.09 -6.35 0.08
N TYR A 26 22.14 -6.71 -0.78
CA TYR A 26 21.85 -8.08 -1.18
C TYR A 26 21.73 -8.18 -2.70
N VAL A 27 21.74 -9.41 -3.23
CA VAL A 27 21.46 -9.67 -4.64
C VAL A 27 20.00 -10.06 -4.78
N ASP A 28 19.24 -9.35 -5.61
CA ASP A 28 17.84 -9.65 -5.84
C ASP A 28 17.62 -10.89 -6.73
N THR A 29 16.36 -11.26 -6.95
CA THR A 29 15.98 -12.43 -7.77
C THR A 29 16.39 -12.32 -9.25
N LYS A 30 16.78 -11.12 -9.70
CA LYS A 30 17.24 -10.83 -11.07
C LYS A 30 18.77 -10.71 -11.15
N GLY A 31 19.47 -10.88 -10.03
CA GLY A 31 20.93 -10.80 -9.98
C GLY A 31 21.46 -9.37 -9.81
N HIS A 32 20.62 -8.38 -9.51
CA HIS A 32 21.05 -7.01 -9.30
C HIS A 32 21.39 -6.74 -7.83
N PRO A 33 22.44 -5.94 -7.54
CA PRO A 33 22.74 -5.48 -6.20
C PRO A 33 21.66 -4.50 -5.74
N THR A 34 21.07 -4.75 -4.58
CA THR A 34 19.88 -4.06 -4.08
C THR A 34 20.05 -3.79 -2.57
N VAL A 35 19.43 -2.73 -2.04
CA VAL A 35 19.45 -2.39 -0.61
C VAL A 35 18.09 -1.86 -0.16
N GLY A 36 17.81 -1.89 1.15
CA GLY A 36 16.58 -1.36 1.71
C GLY A 36 15.35 -2.14 1.24
N ILE A 37 14.41 -1.43 0.61
CA ILE A 37 13.18 -2.02 0.05
C ILE A 37 13.25 -1.90 -1.47
N GLY A 38 13.79 -2.94 -2.13
CA GLY A 38 13.84 -3.02 -3.59
C GLY A 38 14.67 -1.92 -4.28
N PHE A 39 15.56 -1.22 -3.56
CA PHE A 39 16.37 -0.16 -4.17
C PHE A 39 17.56 -0.75 -4.95
N ASN A 40 17.37 -0.97 -6.25
CA ASN A 40 18.42 -1.44 -7.16
C ASN A 40 19.59 -0.42 -7.19
N LEU A 41 20.82 -0.88 -7.00
CA LEU A 41 22.05 -0.06 -7.00
C LEU A 41 22.68 0.11 -8.40
N ASP A 42 22.19 -0.59 -9.42
CA ASP A 42 22.61 -0.45 -10.83
C ASP A 42 21.90 0.70 -11.56
N ARG A 43 20.82 1.26 -10.99
CA ARG A 43 20.13 2.42 -11.58
C ARG A 43 21.06 3.63 -11.69
N ALA A 44 20.90 4.40 -12.76
CA ALA A 44 21.79 5.51 -13.08
C ALA A 44 21.84 6.60 -11.99
N ASP A 45 20.76 6.79 -11.25
CA ASP A 45 20.63 7.78 -10.18
C ASP A 45 20.98 7.24 -8.78
N ALA A 46 21.36 5.96 -8.64
CA ALA A 46 21.60 5.32 -7.34
C ALA A 46 22.60 6.08 -6.48
N ARG A 47 23.68 6.58 -7.09
CA ARG A 47 24.71 7.36 -6.39
C ARG A 47 24.15 8.67 -5.85
N ALA A 48 23.31 9.37 -6.62
CA ALA A 48 22.70 10.62 -6.21
C ALA A 48 21.67 10.39 -5.10
N ARG A 49 20.85 9.34 -5.22
CA ARG A 49 19.84 8.96 -4.21
C ARG A 49 20.47 8.61 -2.86
N LEU A 50 21.54 7.80 -2.86
CA LEU A 50 22.26 7.48 -1.62
C LEU A 50 22.92 8.70 -1.00
N ALA A 51 23.54 9.57 -1.80
CA ALA A 51 24.12 10.81 -1.30
C ALA A 51 23.05 11.74 -0.66
N ALA A 52 21.85 11.82 -1.23
CA ALA A 52 20.76 12.63 -0.71
C ALA A 52 20.25 12.19 0.68
N VAL A 53 20.44 10.93 1.04
CA VAL A 53 20.13 10.39 2.38
C VAL A 53 21.36 10.32 3.29
N GLY A 54 22.49 10.90 2.87
CA GLY A 54 23.73 10.92 3.64
C GLY A 54 24.48 9.58 3.67
N ALA A 55 24.23 8.68 2.70
CA ALA A 55 24.94 7.42 2.54
C ALA A 55 25.98 7.49 1.41
N ASN A 56 27.11 6.78 1.59
CA ASN A 56 28.13 6.65 0.54
C ASN A 56 27.79 5.45 -0.37
N TYR A 57 27.59 5.71 -1.66
CA TYR A 57 27.25 4.67 -2.63
C TYR A 57 28.27 3.54 -2.73
N ASP A 58 29.56 3.86 -2.78
CA ASP A 58 30.61 2.85 -3.00
C ASP A 58 30.76 1.95 -1.77
N ASP A 59 30.62 2.50 -0.57
CA ASP A 59 30.66 1.73 0.68
C ASP A 59 29.41 0.86 0.88
N VAL A 60 28.23 1.37 0.53
CA VAL A 60 26.98 0.59 0.56
C VAL A 60 27.05 -0.55 -0.46
N ARG A 61 27.40 -0.26 -1.71
CA ARG A 61 27.48 -1.27 -2.78
C ARG A 61 28.54 -2.34 -2.51
N ALA A 62 29.64 -1.98 -1.85
CA ALA A 62 30.67 -2.92 -1.43
C ALA A 62 30.34 -3.67 -0.13
N GLY A 63 29.17 -3.40 0.49
CA GLY A 63 28.77 -4.03 1.75
C GLY A 63 29.60 -3.62 2.97
N ARG A 64 30.28 -2.48 2.92
CA ARG A 64 31.10 -1.98 4.05
C ARG A 64 30.29 -1.22 5.08
N VAL A 65 29.18 -0.64 4.67
CA VAL A 65 28.29 0.19 5.49
C VAL A 65 26.85 -0.25 5.28
N ASN A 66 26.12 -0.34 6.39
CA ASN A 66 24.69 -0.56 6.39
C ASN A 66 23.94 0.77 6.37
N LEU A 67 22.77 0.79 5.73
CA LEU A 67 21.83 1.89 5.85
C LEU A 67 21.16 1.90 7.22
N THR A 68 20.85 3.09 7.71
CA THR A 68 19.95 3.29 8.85
C THR A 68 18.49 3.14 8.41
N GLN A 69 17.60 2.86 9.37
CA GLN A 69 16.16 2.76 9.06
C GLN A 69 15.62 4.02 8.38
N VAL A 70 16.03 5.20 8.84
CA VAL A 70 15.60 6.48 8.25
C VAL A 70 16.04 6.60 6.79
N GLN A 71 17.26 6.16 6.46
CA GLN A 71 17.75 6.16 5.08
C GLN A 71 16.96 5.20 4.20
N ILE A 72 16.67 3.99 4.69
CA ILE A 72 15.84 3.00 3.98
C ILE A 72 14.45 3.58 3.71
N THR A 73 13.81 4.16 4.72
CA THR A 73 12.48 4.76 4.58
C THR A 73 12.49 5.90 3.56
N ILE A 74 13.44 6.83 3.61
CA ILE A 74 13.49 7.94 2.64
C ILE A 74 13.72 7.43 1.21
N LEU A 75 14.61 6.45 1.01
CA LEU A 75 14.83 5.84 -0.31
C LEU A 75 13.56 5.16 -0.84
N PHE A 76 12.84 4.45 0.03
CA PHE A 76 11.61 3.77 -0.36
C PHE A 76 10.50 4.76 -0.73
N GLU A 77 10.29 5.80 0.09
CA GLU A 77 9.32 6.87 -0.19
C GLU A 77 9.59 7.54 -1.55
N GLN A 78 10.84 7.83 -1.84
CA GLN A 78 11.25 8.38 -3.13
C GLN A 78 11.00 7.41 -4.28
N THR A 79 11.31 6.13 -4.10
CA THR A 79 11.12 5.11 -5.15
C THR A 79 9.63 4.87 -5.42
N ILE A 80 8.77 4.93 -4.40
CA ILE A 80 7.32 4.90 -4.55
C ILE A 80 6.83 6.12 -5.35
N ALA A 81 7.34 7.32 -5.05
CA ALA A 81 6.99 8.54 -5.79
C ALA A 81 7.41 8.47 -7.27
N ASP A 82 8.60 7.94 -7.56
CA ASP A 82 9.07 7.72 -8.93
C ASP A 82 8.18 6.71 -9.65
N ALA A 83 7.87 5.57 -9.02
CA ALA A 83 6.98 4.56 -9.60
C ALA A 83 5.56 5.10 -9.83
N THR A 84 5.07 5.97 -8.95
CA THR A 84 3.79 6.65 -9.11
C THR A 84 3.81 7.58 -10.32
N THR A 85 4.91 8.33 -10.51
CA THR A 85 5.10 9.17 -11.70
C THR A 85 5.13 8.34 -12.98
N ASP A 86 5.81 7.20 -12.96
CA ASP A 86 5.86 6.27 -14.09
C ASP A 86 4.49 5.65 -14.38
N ALA A 87 3.69 5.37 -13.35
CA ALA A 87 2.33 4.87 -13.51
C ALA A 87 1.43 5.90 -14.20
N TYR A 88 1.44 7.17 -13.79
CA TYR A 88 0.70 8.24 -14.47
C TYR A 88 1.09 8.39 -15.94
N ALA A 89 2.38 8.21 -16.25
CA ALA A 89 2.86 8.31 -17.62
C ALA A 89 2.34 7.18 -18.53
N LEU A 90 1.91 6.05 -17.95
CA LEU A 90 1.35 4.91 -18.69
C LEU A 90 -0.18 4.83 -18.61
N VAL A 91 -0.76 5.30 -17.51
CA VAL A 91 -2.19 5.26 -17.21
C VAL A 91 -2.65 6.66 -16.77
N PRO A 92 -3.08 7.52 -17.69
CA PRO A 92 -3.42 8.91 -17.39
C PRO A 92 -4.52 9.08 -16.33
N ASN A 93 -5.41 8.09 -16.19
CA ASN A 93 -6.48 8.04 -15.20
C ASN A 93 -6.11 7.25 -13.94
N PHE A 94 -4.83 7.12 -13.60
CA PHE A 94 -4.33 6.36 -12.45
C PHE A 94 -5.05 6.70 -11.13
N ASP A 95 -5.36 7.97 -10.88
CA ASP A 95 -6.08 8.43 -9.68
C ASP A 95 -7.51 7.92 -9.56
N LEU A 96 -8.13 7.52 -10.68
CA LEU A 96 -9.49 7.00 -10.70
C LEU A 96 -9.54 5.49 -10.44
N LEU A 97 -8.38 4.82 -10.43
CA LEU A 97 -8.28 3.42 -10.08
C LEU A 97 -8.46 3.22 -8.57
N SER A 98 -8.95 2.05 -8.17
CA SER A 98 -8.96 1.70 -6.75
C SER A 98 -7.54 1.54 -6.23
N THR A 99 -7.33 1.75 -4.93
CA THR A 99 -6.02 1.61 -4.28
C THR A 99 -5.36 0.26 -4.56
N ALA A 100 -6.13 -0.83 -4.65
CA ALA A 100 -5.60 -2.14 -5.02
C ALA A 100 -5.02 -2.18 -6.44
N ARG A 101 -5.67 -1.53 -7.41
CA ARG A 101 -5.19 -1.48 -8.81
C ARG A 101 -4.00 -0.54 -8.96
N GLN A 102 -3.99 0.55 -8.18
CA GLN A 102 -2.81 1.40 -8.06
C GLN A 102 -1.63 0.59 -7.49
N ALA A 103 -1.87 -0.19 -6.43
CA ALA A 103 -0.87 -1.08 -5.83
C ALA A 103 -0.26 -2.04 -6.85
N VAL A 104 -1.10 -2.69 -7.66
CA VAL A 104 -0.65 -3.59 -8.73
C VAL A 104 0.26 -2.89 -9.72
N LEU A 105 -0.12 -1.72 -10.21
CA LEU A 105 0.69 -1.00 -11.21
C LEU A 105 2.05 -0.59 -10.65
N ILE A 106 2.09 -0.13 -9.41
CA ILE A 106 3.34 0.24 -8.75
C ILE A 106 4.19 -1.00 -8.50
N ASP A 107 3.60 -2.07 -7.97
CA ASP A 107 4.29 -3.34 -7.75
C ASP A 107 4.90 -3.85 -9.06
N MET A 108 4.15 -3.84 -10.16
CA MET A 108 4.65 -4.18 -11.48
C MET A 108 5.77 -3.24 -11.95
N ILE A 109 5.75 -1.95 -11.63
CA ILE A 109 6.84 -1.01 -11.96
C ILE A 109 8.10 -1.32 -11.15
N PHE A 110 7.98 -1.65 -9.86
CA PHE A 110 9.13 -2.10 -9.08
C PHE A 110 9.74 -3.37 -9.69
N ASN A 111 8.89 -4.30 -10.12
CA ASN A 111 9.38 -5.52 -10.72
C ASN A 111 9.97 -5.30 -12.13
N LEU A 112 9.24 -4.64 -13.03
CA LEU A 112 9.53 -4.61 -14.47
C LEU A 112 10.20 -3.31 -14.94
N GLY A 113 10.15 -2.26 -14.12
CA GLY A 113 10.36 -0.88 -14.56
C GLY A 113 9.25 -0.38 -15.49
N ARG A 114 9.22 0.94 -15.70
CA ARG A 114 8.27 1.58 -16.64
C ARG A 114 8.31 0.95 -18.04
N THR A 115 9.50 0.71 -18.58
CA THR A 115 9.66 0.19 -19.94
C THR A 115 9.11 -1.22 -20.10
N GLY A 116 9.24 -2.04 -19.06
CA GLY A 116 8.67 -3.39 -19.02
C GLY A 116 7.16 -3.36 -18.90
N LEU A 117 6.62 -2.53 -18.00
CA LEU A 117 5.17 -2.35 -17.87
C LEU A 117 4.55 -1.78 -19.16
N ALA A 118 5.24 -0.88 -19.87
CA ALA A 118 4.79 -0.34 -21.15
C ALA A 118 4.57 -1.39 -22.25
N GLN A 119 5.14 -2.60 -22.11
CA GLN A 119 4.91 -3.69 -23.05
C GLN A 119 3.54 -4.36 -22.87
N PHE A 120 2.84 -4.13 -21.76
CA PHE A 120 1.50 -4.67 -21.49
C PHE A 120 0.42 -3.84 -22.19
N GLN A 121 0.56 -3.64 -23.51
CA GLN A 121 -0.26 -2.70 -24.28
C GLN A 121 -1.77 -2.99 -24.18
N ASN A 122 -2.16 -4.27 -24.25
CA ASN A 122 -3.56 -4.68 -24.15
C ASN A 122 -4.12 -4.45 -22.74
N MET A 123 -3.35 -4.76 -21.70
CA MET A 123 -3.72 -4.51 -20.30
C MET A 123 -3.92 -3.01 -20.06
N LEU A 124 -2.99 -2.17 -20.51
CA LEU A 124 -3.06 -0.71 -20.37
C LEU A 124 -4.26 -0.15 -21.15
N ALA A 125 -4.53 -0.67 -22.35
CA ALA A 125 -5.71 -0.30 -23.12
C ALA A 125 -7.01 -0.70 -22.43
N ALA A 126 -7.06 -1.85 -21.76
CA ALA A 126 -8.22 -2.30 -20.99
C ALA A 126 -8.46 -1.42 -19.75
N LEU A 127 -7.39 -1.08 -19.01
CA LEU A 127 -7.44 -0.14 -17.88
C LEU A 127 -8.02 1.23 -18.27
N ASN A 128 -7.60 1.78 -19.40
CA ASN A 128 -8.11 3.07 -19.90
C ASN A 128 -9.62 3.03 -20.23
N ARG A 129 -10.19 1.85 -20.47
CA ARG A 129 -11.63 1.65 -20.69
C ARG A 129 -12.39 1.20 -19.44
N GLY A 130 -11.70 1.02 -18.31
CA GLY A 130 -12.28 0.47 -17.08
C GLY A 130 -12.58 -1.04 -17.16
N ASP A 131 -12.00 -1.75 -18.13
CA ASP A 131 -12.19 -3.19 -18.34
C ASP A 131 -11.15 -3.99 -17.52
N TYR A 132 -11.42 -4.10 -16.22
CA TYR A 132 -10.49 -4.70 -15.26
C TYR A 132 -10.37 -6.23 -15.36
N GLU A 133 -11.41 -6.90 -15.88
CA GLU A 133 -11.34 -8.35 -16.13
C GLU A 133 -10.38 -8.63 -17.27
N THR A 134 -10.51 -7.94 -18.39
CA THR A 134 -9.55 -8.06 -19.49
C THR A 134 -8.15 -7.67 -19.05
N ALA A 135 -7.98 -6.59 -18.27
CA ALA A 135 -6.67 -6.21 -17.74
C ALA A 135 -6.03 -7.33 -16.91
N ALA A 136 -6.78 -7.96 -16.01
CA ALA A 136 -6.30 -9.08 -15.21
C ALA A 136 -5.96 -10.32 -16.07
N SER A 137 -6.76 -10.61 -17.10
CA SER A 137 -6.48 -11.71 -18.04
C SER A 137 -5.22 -11.48 -18.87
N GLU A 138 -4.95 -10.25 -19.31
CA GLU A 138 -3.70 -9.90 -20.01
C GLU A 138 -2.48 -10.05 -19.09
N MET A 139 -2.61 -9.69 -17.80
CA MET A 139 -1.56 -9.95 -16.81
C MET A 139 -1.33 -11.46 -16.60
N GLU A 140 -2.41 -12.22 -16.47
CA GLU A 140 -2.39 -13.68 -16.26
C GLU A 140 -1.75 -14.43 -17.44
N ASN A 141 -2.01 -13.98 -18.67
CA ASN A 141 -1.50 -14.56 -19.91
C ASN A 141 -0.14 -13.98 -20.35
N SER A 142 0.73 -13.62 -19.40
CA SER A 142 2.03 -13.00 -19.69
C SER A 142 3.21 -13.89 -19.28
N ALA A 143 4.36 -13.71 -19.94
CA ALA A 143 5.62 -14.33 -19.51
C ALA A 143 6.02 -13.88 -18.10
N TRP A 144 5.69 -12.64 -17.73
CA TRP A 144 5.88 -12.11 -16.38
C TRP A 144 5.15 -12.95 -15.33
N LYS A 145 3.90 -13.38 -15.58
CA LYS A 145 3.15 -14.24 -14.67
C LYS A 145 3.90 -15.55 -14.37
N GLN A 146 4.53 -16.13 -15.38
CA GLN A 146 5.28 -17.38 -15.27
C GLN A 146 6.57 -17.20 -14.46
N GLN A 147 7.25 -16.07 -14.66
CA GLN A 147 8.52 -15.75 -13.99
C GLN A 147 8.32 -15.32 -12.52
N THR A 148 7.28 -14.53 -12.26
CA THR A 148 7.04 -13.88 -10.96
C THR A 148 6.18 -14.74 -10.02
N GLY A 149 5.50 -15.78 -10.55
CA GLY A 149 4.85 -16.81 -9.74
C GLY A 149 3.75 -16.27 -8.83
N THR A 150 3.86 -16.53 -7.52
CA THR A 150 2.83 -16.21 -6.51
C THR A 150 2.54 -14.71 -6.40
N ARG A 151 3.56 -13.86 -6.46
CA ARG A 151 3.39 -12.39 -6.44
C ARG A 151 2.46 -11.93 -7.56
N ALA A 152 2.72 -12.37 -8.79
CA ALA A 152 1.89 -12.03 -9.92
C ALA A 152 0.47 -12.65 -9.83
N THR A 153 0.26 -13.76 -9.11
CA THR A 153 -1.10 -14.27 -8.82
C THR A 153 -1.87 -13.31 -7.91
N GLN A 154 -1.21 -12.76 -6.90
CA GLN A 154 -1.82 -11.77 -6.01
C GLN A 154 -2.17 -10.51 -6.79
N ASP A 155 -1.24 -10.00 -7.60
CA ASP A 155 -1.47 -8.82 -8.43
C ASP A 155 -2.64 -8.98 -9.41
N VAL A 156 -2.73 -10.13 -10.10
CA VAL A 156 -3.87 -10.44 -10.98
C VAL A 156 -5.19 -10.42 -10.21
N THR A 157 -5.20 -10.97 -8.99
CA THR A 157 -6.40 -10.99 -8.14
C THR A 157 -6.82 -9.59 -7.71
N LEU A 158 -5.85 -8.76 -7.29
CA LEU A 158 -6.05 -7.37 -6.92
C LEU A 158 -6.53 -6.53 -8.10
N MET A 159 -5.96 -6.75 -9.29
CA MET A 159 -6.38 -6.06 -10.52
C MET A 159 -7.84 -6.36 -10.84
N ARG A 160 -8.19 -7.65 -10.83
CA ARG A 160 -9.52 -8.16 -11.13
C ARG A 160 -10.57 -7.59 -10.17
N ARG A 161 -10.34 -7.77 -8.87
CA ARG A 161 -11.32 -7.40 -7.82
C ARG A 161 -11.32 -5.92 -7.47
N GLY A 162 -10.15 -5.28 -7.51
CA GLY A 162 -9.97 -3.91 -7.05
C GLY A 162 -9.97 -3.73 -5.53
N LEU A 163 -9.75 -4.80 -4.75
CA LEU A 163 -9.75 -4.80 -3.28
C LEU A 163 -8.43 -5.36 -2.75
N MET A 164 -7.79 -4.67 -1.78
CA MET A 164 -6.53 -5.12 -1.15
C MET A 164 -6.70 -6.26 -0.15
N CYS A 165 -7.90 -6.42 0.41
CA CYS A 165 -8.26 -7.51 1.31
C CYS A 165 -9.18 -8.52 0.61
N ASP A 166 -9.09 -9.79 1.01
CA ASP A 166 -10.09 -10.77 0.63
C ASP A 166 -11.42 -10.44 1.32
N PRO A 167 -12.53 -10.25 0.58
CA PRO A 167 -13.84 -10.16 1.20
C PRO A 167 -14.15 -11.50 1.89
N LEU A 168 -14.71 -11.43 3.10
CA LEU A 168 -15.18 -12.61 3.80
C LEU A 168 -16.14 -13.40 2.89
N PRO A 169 -16.10 -14.75 2.91
CA PRO A 169 -17.02 -15.55 2.11
C PRO A 169 -18.48 -15.16 2.39
N PRO A 170 -19.36 -15.18 1.38
CA PRO A 170 -20.78 -14.92 1.59
C PRO A 170 -21.33 -15.81 2.72
N GLY A 171 -21.91 -15.20 3.75
CA GLY A 171 -22.44 -15.92 4.91
C GLY A 171 -21.49 -16.06 6.11
N VAL A 172 -20.23 -15.62 6.00
CA VAL A 172 -19.36 -15.44 7.17
C VAL A 172 -19.64 -14.07 7.78
N ILE A 173 -20.50 -14.05 8.80
CA ILE A 173 -20.58 -12.89 9.70
C ILE A 173 -19.22 -12.84 10.42
N PRO A 174 -18.51 -11.69 10.45
CA PRO A 174 -17.29 -11.58 11.23
C PRO A 174 -17.62 -11.98 12.67
N VAL A 175 -16.91 -12.98 13.20
CA VAL A 175 -17.03 -13.34 14.61
C VAL A 175 -16.61 -12.10 15.38
N ILE A 176 -17.58 -11.37 15.91
CA ILE A 176 -17.32 -10.34 16.92
C ILE A 176 -16.61 -11.10 18.05
N PRO A 177 -15.36 -10.78 18.39
CA PRO A 177 -14.65 -11.50 19.43
C PRO A 177 -15.52 -11.51 20.70
N PRO A 178 -15.62 -12.64 21.42
CA PRO A 178 -16.41 -12.71 22.63
C PRO A 178 -15.95 -11.61 23.57
N VAL A 179 -16.90 -10.77 24.01
CA VAL A 179 -16.67 -9.78 25.05
C VAL A 179 -16.28 -10.58 26.30
N SER A 180 -14.97 -10.64 26.59
CA SER A 180 -14.49 -11.32 27.79
C SER A 180 -15.01 -10.55 29.00
N SER A 181 -15.64 -11.27 29.92
CA SER A 181 -16.09 -10.75 31.22
C SER A 181 -14.95 -10.24 32.11
N ASP A 182 -13.70 -10.47 31.70
CA ASP A 182 -12.52 -10.25 32.51
C ASP A 182 -11.78 -8.94 32.16
N ILE A 183 -12.42 -8.03 31.40
CA ILE A 183 -11.92 -6.66 31.19
C ILE A 183 -12.43 -5.77 32.35
N PRO A 184 -11.60 -5.43 33.35
CA PRO A 184 -12.05 -4.67 34.50
C PRO A 184 -12.01 -3.18 34.14
N GLY A 185 -13.17 -2.53 34.13
CA GLY A 185 -13.28 -1.08 34.05
C GLY A 185 -14.32 -0.59 33.07
N TYR A 186 -15.37 -0.01 33.64
CA TYR A 186 -16.24 1.04 33.09
C TYR A 186 -17.55 0.66 32.40
N VAL A 187 -18.60 0.77 33.20
CA VAL A 187 -20.00 0.96 32.81
C VAL A 187 -20.19 2.46 32.48
N HIS A 188 -19.84 2.83 31.25
CA HIS A 188 -20.38 3.89 30.38
C HIS A 188 -21.78 3.68 29.79
N PRO A 189 -22.84 4.50 29.96
CA PRO A 189 -23.98 4.40 29.05
C PRO A 189 -23.55 4.97 27.68
N GLY A 190 -23.14 4.11 26.74
CA GLY A 190 -23.01 4.47 25.32
C GLY A 190 -21.68 4.22 24.59
N GLY A 191 -20.70 3.50 25.17
CA GLY A 191 -19.44 3.20 24.46
C GLY A 191 -18.82 1.86 24.81
N THR A 192 -18.04 1.29 23.89
CA THR A 192 -17.28 0.03 24.05
C THR A 192 -15.78 0.32 24.03
N GLY A 193 -15.06 -0.11 25.08
CA GLY A 193 -13.62 0.07 25.23
C GLY A 193 -12.80 -1.17 24.79
N TYR A 194 -11.59 -0.92 24.30
CA TYR A 194 -10.62 -1.93 23.84
C TYR A 194 -9.24 -1.76 24.53
N PRO A 195 -8.37 -2.78 24.53
CA PRO A 195 -7.02 -2.69 25.08
C PRO A 195 -6.19 -1.57 24.45
N GLY A 196 -5.31 -0.94 25.24
CA GLY A 196 -4.49 0.19 24.79
C GLY A 196 -5.15 1.57 24.93
N GLY A 197 -6.30 1.65 25.61
CA GLY A 197 -6.95 2.93 25.94
C GLY A 197 -7.87 3.48 24.84
N VAL A 198 -8.25 2.65 23.87
CA VAL A 198 -9.16 3.03 22.78
C VAL A 198 -10.61 2.87 23.24
N ILE A 199 -11.43 3.91 23.03
CA ILE A 199 -12.86 3.89 23.29
C ILE A 199 -13.57 4.19 21.97
N THR A 200 -14.57 3.38 21.63
CA THR A 200 -15.46 3.65 20.50
C THR A 200 -16.86 4.01 21.02
N PHE A 201 -17.50 4.98 20.39
CA PHE A 201 -18.88 5.37 20.67
C PHE A 201 -19.77 4.85 19.54
N GLN A 202 -20.88 4.20 19.88
CA GLN A 202 -21.93 3.93 18.89
C GLN A 202 -22.68 5.25 18.65
N PRO A 203 -22.90 5.69 17.38
CA PRO A 203 -23.70 6.88 17.12
C PRO A 203 -25.12 6.63 17.62
N SER A 204 -25.59 7.44 18.57
CA SER A 204 -27.00 7.46 18.93
C SER A 204 -27.78 7.99 17.72
N ASN A 205 -28.67 7.18 17.17
CA ASN A 205 -29.70 7.65 16.24
C ASN A 205 -30.62 8.61 16.99
N GLY A 206 -30.28 9.90 17.02
CA GLY A 206 -31.21 10.95 17.40
C GLY A 206 -32.29 11.02 16.33
N ASP A 207 -33.50 10.64 16.70
CA ASP A 207 -34.72 10.89 15.96
C ASP A 207 -34.96 12.40 15.86
N GLY A 208 -34.65 12.97 14.69
CA GLY A 208 -35.00 14.35 14.41
C GLY A 208 -36.51 14.56 14.44
N THR A 209 -36.95 15.64 15.09
CA THR A 209 -38.09 16.41 14.57
C THR A 209 -37.68 17.88 14.51
N GLY A 210 -37.27 18.30 13.31
CA GLY A 210 -37.01 19.67 12.92
C GLY A 210 -37.32 19.80 11.44
N ASP A 211 -38.48 20.38 11.17
CA ASP A 211 -39.15 20.55 9.88
C ASP A 211 -38.26 21.14 8.77
N GLY A 212 -38.41 20.60 7.56
CA GLY A 212 -38.28 21.30 6.28
C GLY A 212 -36.98 22.03 5.93
N GLY A 213 -36.11 21.38 5.14
CA GLY A 213 -35.07 22.09 4.39
C GLY A 213 -34.10 21.14 3.69
N THR A 214 -33.84 21.35 2.40
CA THR A 214 -32.81 20.62 1.65
C THR A 214 -31.42 20.98 2.19
N ASP A 215 -30.90 20.21 3.14
CA ASP A 215 -29.58 20.46 3.72
C ASP A 215 -28.57 19.40 3.28
N THR A 216 -27.71 19.79 2.34
CA THR A 216 -26.46 19.09 2.05
C THR A 216 -25.59 19.07 3.31
N MET A 217 -25.49 17.93 3.99
CA MET A 217 -24.50 17.70 5.03
C MET A 217 -23.10 17.95 4.47
N ARG A 218 -22.41 18.99 4.98
CA ARG A 218 -20.99 19.25 4.68
C ARG A 218 -20.14 18.61 5.77
N CYS A 219 -19.60 17.44 5.47
CA CYS A 219 -18.62 16.79 6.33
C CYS A 219 -17.24 17.41 6.12
N ASN A 220 -16.52 17.64 7.21
CA ASN A 220 -15.10 17.96 7.18
C ASN A 220 -14.29 16.71 7.50
N PHE A 221 -13.13 16.59 6.88
CA PHE A 221 -12.21 15.47 7.05
C PHE A 221 -10.95 15.97 7.74
N ARG A 222 -10.59 15.36 8.87
CA ARG A 222 -9.27 15.52 9.47
C ARG A 222 -8.52 14.20 9.39
N LYS A 223 -7.33 14.25 8.80
CA LYS A 223 -6.39 13.13 8.81
C LYS A 223 -5.62 13.18 10.12
N ILE A 224 -5.73 12.15 10.94
CA ILE A 224 -4.92 11.99 12.15
C ILE A 224 -3.97 10.81 11.90
N GLU A 225 -2.69 11.02 12.15
CA GLU A 225 -1.65 9.98 12.06
C GLU A 225 -1.17 9.64 13.47
N VAL A 226 -1.31 8.37 13.85
CA VAL A 226 -0.92 7.84 15.17
C VAL A 226 0.13 6.76 14.96
N PHE A 227 1.26 6.87 15.65
CA PHE A 227 2.32 5.86 15.60
C PHE A 227 2.14 4.82 16.71
N TYR A 228 1.99 3.54 16.36
CA TYR A 228 1.72 2.44 17.29
C TYR A 228 2.32 1.12 16.78
N ASN A 229 2.85 0.28 17.67
CA ASN A 229 3.50 -1.02 17.34
C ASN A 229 4.41 -0.96 16.09
N ASN A 230 5.31 0.04 16.06
CA ASN A 230 6.30 0.23 15.01
C ASN A 230 5.75 0.51 13.60
N HIS A 231 4.51 0.97 13.47
CA HIS A 231 3.93 1.45 12.22
C HIS A 231 3.02 2.66 12.43
N TRP A 232 2.70 3.36 11.34
CA TRP A 232 1.77 4.48 11.32
C TRP A 232 0.36 3.97 11.02
N ILE A 233 -0.57 4.29 11.91
CA ILE A 233 -2.00 4.10 11.72
C ILE A 233 -2.54 5.47 11.38
N THR A 234 -3.12 5.66 10.19
CA THR A 234 -3.95 6.84 9.98
C THR A 234 -5.39 6.50 10.35
N VAL A 235 -6.07 7.51 10.85
CA VAL A 235 -7.49 7.46 11.16
C VAL A 235 -8.12 8.63 10.44
N LEU A 236 -9.12 8.34 9.62
CA LEU A 236 -9.93 9.35 8.98
C LEU A 236 -11.02 9.76 9.95
N ASP A 237 -10.86 10.95 10.53
CA ASP A 237 -11.88 11.54 11.38
C ASP A 237 -12.85 12.33 10.49
N ILE A 238 -14.08 11.81 10.38
CA ILE A 238 -15.17 12.42 9.61
C ILE A 238 -16.12 13.04 10.62
N TYR A 239 -16.24 14.37 10.58
CA TYR A 239 -17.30 15.05 11.31
C TYR A 239 -18.21 15.78 10.32
N CYS A 240 -19.44 15.28 10.27
CA CYS A 240 -20.64 15.93 9.77
C CYS A 240 -21.45 16.29 11.04
#